data_AF-A0A969IQ77-F1
#
_entry.id   AF-A0A969IQ77-F1
#
_cell.length_a   1.000
_cell.length_b   1.000
_cell.length_c   1.000
_cell.angle_alpha   90.00
_cell.angle_beta   90.00
_cell.angle_gamma   90.00
#
_symmetry.space_group_name_H-M   'P 1'
#
loop_
_entity.id
_entity.type
_entity.pdbx_description
1 polymer ?
#
loop_
_entity_poly.entity_id
_entity_poly.type
_entity_poly.pdbx_seq_one_letter_code
_entity_poly.pdbx_strand_id
1 'polypeptide(L)'
;MNGPKAHHFFAQFHLGAWAEKSDGKIPTYKMQDGAIRFSRRNPKGTGFEYKLYSLEDVPPEEREKIETEFFNRHVDNNAAPVYQKILAQGQLSPDERARWVRYLMAQRARTPDMVKHVKDMVDRGIHELCEEHNDRYQIARANSKGPLPATVHEWFDL
;
A
#
# COMPACT_ATOMS: atom_id res chain seq x y z
N MET A 1 -13.12 -4.32 -15.53
CA MET A 1 -13.42 -3.19 -14.62
C MET A 1 -12.12 -2.83 -13.92
N ASN A 2 -11.72 -1.56 -13.89
CA ASN A 2 -10.53 -1.13 -13.15
C ASN A 2 -10.90 -0.96 -11.67
N GLY A 3 -10.11 -1.54 -10.76
CA GLY A 3 -10.34 -1.47 -9.31
C GLY A 3 -10.27 -0.05 -8.73
N PRO A 4 -10.57 0.12 -7.42
CA PRO A 4 -10.47 1.41 -6.76
C PRO A 4 -9.03 1.92 -6.76
N LYS A 5 -8.78 3.03 -7.46
CA LYS A 5 -7.45 3.67 -7.54
C LYS A 5 -7.08 4.46 -6.28
N ALA A 6 -8.04 4.71 -5.40
CA ALA A 6 -7.80 5.32 -4.11
C ALA A 6 -7.45 4.20 -3.14
N HIS A 7 -6.18 4.13 -2.74
CA HIS A 7 -5.67 3.09 -1.85
C HIS A 7 -5.68 3.61 -0.43
N HIS A 8 -6.56 3.08 0.40
CA HIS A 8 -6.72 3.54 1.77
C HIS A 8 -5.57 3.00 2.61
N PHE A 9 -4.60 3.86 2.92
CA PHE A 9 -3.57 3.53 3.89
C PHE A 9 -4.15 3.48 5.30
N PHE A 10 -5.25 4.18 5.57
CA PHE A 10 -6.04 4.05 6.80
C PHE A 10 -7.45 3.57 6.49
N ALA A 11 -7.81 2.39 7.01
CA ALA A 11 -9.08 1.75 6.69
C ALA A 11 -10.30 2.64 7.00
N GLN A 12 -11.23 2.68 6.05
CA GLN A 12 -12.44 3.49 6.16
C GLN A 12 -13.32 3.08 7.35
N PHE A 13 -13.43 1.79 7.66
CA PHE A 13 -14.23 1.31 8.80
C PHE A 13 -13.69 1.85 10.13
N HIS A 14 -12.36 1.99 10.26
CA HIS A 14 -11.72 2.47 11.47
C HIS A 14 -11.92 3.99 11.59
N LEU A 15 -11.71 4.76 10.51
CA LEU A 15 -12.00 6.20 10.49
C LEU A 15 -13.48 6.49 10.78
N GLY A 16 -14.40 5.63 10.32
CA GLY A 16 -15.83 5.78 10.52
C GLY A 16 -16.24 5.87 12.00
N ALA A 17 -15.50 5.24 12.92
CA ALA A 17 -15.79 5.34 14.35
C ALA A 17 -15.45 6.70 14.96
N TRP A 18 -14.63 7.50 14.28
CA TRP A 18 -14.29 8.87 14.67
C TRP A 18 -15.21 9.90 14.02
N ALA A 19 -16.08 9.48 13.09
CA ALA A 19 -16.99 10.38 12.41
C ALA A 19 -18.04 10.92 13.38
N GLU A 20 -18.29 12.22 13.33
CA GLU A 20 -19.36 12.82 14.11
C GLU A 20 -20.72 12.35 13.57
N LYS A 21 -21.63 12.01 14.49
CA LYS A 21 -22.96 11.49 14.14
C LYS A 21 -23.83 12.49 13.37
N SER A 22 -23.56 13.80 13.50
CA SER A 22 -24.33 14.87 12.87
C SER A 22 -24.12 14.96 11.35
N ASP A 23 -22.90 14.72 10.87
CA ASP A 23 -22.55 14.89 9.45
C ASP A 23 -21.77 13.72 8.83
N GLY A 24 -21.39 12.71 9.62
CA GLY A 24 -20.63 11.55 9.15
C GLY A 24 -19.18 11.86 8.78
N LYS A 25 -18.65 13.01 9.20
CA LYS A 25 -17.31 13.48 8.83
C LYS A 25 -16.35 13.46 10.01
N ILE A 26 -15.06 13.42 9.68
CA ILE A 26 -13.96 13.57 10.62
C ILE A 26 -13.24 14.91 10.39
N PRO A 27 -12.71 15.54 11.45
CA PRO A 27 -11.79 16.65 11.30
C PRO A 27 -10.48 16.17 10.66
N THR A 28 -9.95 16.95 9.72
CA THR A 28 -8.67 16.70 9.06
C THR A 28 -7.86 17.98 9.03
N TYR A 29 -6.56 17.83 9.18
CA TYR A 29 -5.60 18.93 9.17
C TYR A 29 -4.53 18.60 8.13
N LYS A 30 -4.14 19.59 7.33
CA LYS A 30 -2.99 19.47 6.44
C LYS A 30 -2.21 20.77 6.43
N MET A 31 -0.89 20.67 6.32
CA MET A 31 -0.06 21.83 6.03
C MET A 31 -0.19 22.15 4.54
N GLN A 32 -0.53 23.40 4.21
CA GLN A 32 -0.60 23.89 2.84
C GLN A 32 -0.19 25.36 2.81
N ASP A 33 0.77 25.72 1.97
CA ASP A 33 1.31 27.08 1.82
C ASP A 33 1.81 27.67 3.16
N GLY A 34 2.49 26.85 3.97
CA GLY A 34 3.00 27.25 5.29
C GLY A 34 1.93 27.43 6.38
N ALA A 35 0.66 27.13 6.09
CA ALA A 35 -0.45 27.25 7.04
C ALA A 35 -1.17 25.91 7.26
N ILE A 36 -1.67 25.71 8.48
CA ILE A 36 -2.54 24.56 8.79
C ILE A 36 -3.93 24.85 8.24
N ARG A 37 -4.37 24.03 7.28
CA ARG A 37 -5.73 24.05 6.75
C ARG A 37 -6.56 22.98 7.43
N PHE A 38 -7.67 23.41 8.03
CA PHE A 38 -8.70 22.54 8.59
C PHE A 38 -9.75 22.19 7.53
N SER A 39 -10.18 20.93 7.48
CA SER A 39 -11.37 20.52 6.71
C SER A 39 -12.10 19.36 7.37
N ARG A 40 -13.41 19.25 7.14
CA ARG A 40 -14.21 18.07 7.55
C ARG A 40 -14.42 17.16 6.36
N ARG A 41 -14.07 15.88 6.47
CA ARG A 41 -14.14 14.93 5.35
C ARG A 41 -14.85 13.64 5.75
N ASN A 42 -15.57 13.05 4.80
CA ASN A 42 -16.04 11.67 4.97
C ASN A 42 -14.82 10.74 5.11
N PRO A 43 -14.93 9.64 5.88
CA PRO A 43 -13.89 8.61 5.97
C PRO A 43 -13.33 8.17 4.62
N LYS A 44 -14.21 7.99 3.61
CA LYS A 44 -13.82 7.65 2.24
C LYS A 44 -12.95 8.72 1.55
N GLY A 45 -13.09 9.98 1.95
CA GLY A 45 -12.43 11.15 1.33
C GLY A 45 -11.11 11.56 1.97
N THR A 46 -10.54 10.74 2.85
CA THR A 46 -9.25 10.97 3.53
C THR A 46 -8.58 9.64 3.88
N GLY A 47 -7.34 9.67 4.34
CA GLY A 47 -6.59 8.46 4.73
C GLY A 47 -6.26 7.54 3.55
N PHE A 48 -6.08 8.10 2.35
CA PHE A 48 -5.74 7.37 1.15
C PHE A 48 -4.74 8.15 0.28
N GLU A 49 -4.05 7.44 -0.60
CA GLU A 49 -3.33 8.02 -1.73
C GLU A 49 -3.76 7.35 -3.03
N TYR A 50 -3.66 8.08 -4.13
CA TYR A 50 -3.96 7.50 -5.43
C TYR A 50 -2.82 6.58 -5.85
N LYS A 51 -3.17 5.33 -6.19
CA LYS A 51 -2.26 4.31 -6.71
C LYS A 51 -1.04 4.01 -5.82
N LEU A 52 -1.18 4.14 -4.51
CA LEU A 52 -0.07 4.08 -3.55
C LEU A 52 0.85 2.87 -3.77
N TYR A 53 0.24 1.71 -4.00
CA TYR A 53 0.89 0.42 -4.24
C TYR A 53 0.25 -0.31 -5.43
N SER A 54 -0.20 0.44 -6.44
CA SER A 54 -0.62 -0.19 -7.69
C SER A 54 0.56 -0.93 -8.31
N LEU A 55 0.29 -2.12 -8.85
CA LEU A 55 1.28 -2.88 -9.59
C LEU A 55 1.48 -2.26 -10.98
N GLU A 56 2.74 -2.11 -11.35
CA GLU A 56 3.18 -1.68 -12.69
C GLU A 56 3.44 -2.91 -13.56
N ASP A 57 3.41 -2.74 -14.88
CA ASP A 57 3.67 -3.80 -15.88
C ASP A 57 2.85 -5.09 -15.79
N VAL A 58 1.70 -5.01 -15.12
CA VAL A 58 0.67 -6.07 -15.09
C VAL A 58 -0.57 -5.68 -15.89
N PRO A 59 -1.41 -6.65 -16.29
CA PRO A 59 -2.69 -6.36 -16.92
C PRO A 59 -3.54 -5.39 -16.08
N PRO A 60 -4.35 -4.49 -16.70
CA PRO A 60 -5.09 -3.44 -15.98
C PRO A 60 -5.96 -3.93 -14.81
N GLU A 61 -6.53 -5.13 -14.94
CA GLU A 61 -7.33 -5.80 -13.91
C GLU A 61 -6.52 -6.25 -12.69
N GLU A 62 -5.21 -6.36 -12.82
CA GLU A 62 -4.31 -6.81 -11.75
C GLU A 62 -3.71 -5.66 -10.94
N ARG A 63 -3.72 -4.45 -11.50
CA ARG A 63 -3.03 -3.28 -10.93
C ARG A 63 -3.40 -3.00 -9.48
N GLU A 64 -4.67 -3.16 -9.14
CA GLU A 64 -5.19 -2.84 -7.81
C GLU A 64 -5.42 -4.08 -6.92
N LYS A 65 -4.89 -5.25 -7.30
CA LYS A 65 -5.10 -6.52 -6.55
C LYS A 65 -4.63 -6.44 -5.09
N ILE A 66 -3.57 -5.67 -4.81
CA ILE A 66 -3.10 -5.48 -3.44
C ILE A 66 -4.18 -4.78 -2.60
N GLU A 67 -4.87 -3.77 -3.14
CA GLU A 67 -5.96 -3.09 -2.42
C GLU A 67 -7.19 -4.00 -2.33
N THR A 68 -7.60 -4.61 -3.44
CA THR A 68 -8.88 -5.35 -3.49
C THR A 68 -8.82 -6.73 -2.82
N GLU A 69 -7.81 -7.53 -3.15
CA GLU A 69 -7.73 -8.91 -2.70
C GLU A 69 -6.99 -9.04 -1.37
N PHE A 70 -5.94 -8.24 -1.13
CA PHE A 70 -5.20 -8.35 0.12
C PHE A 70 -5.80 -7.45 1.21
N PHE A 71 -5.67 -6.13 1.09
CA PHE A 71 -6.06 -5.22 2.16
C PHE A 71 -7.57 -5.23 2.41
N ASN A 72 -8.41 -5.08 1.40
CA ASN A 72 -9.85 -5.08 1.61
C ASN A 72 -10.36 -6.47 2.04
N ARG A 73 -10.13 -7.50 1.21
CA ARG A 73 -10.75 -8.82 1.42
C ARG A 73 -10.14 -9.62 2.58
N HIS A 74 -8.83 -9.63 2.75
CA HIS A 74 -8.18 -10.48 3.77
C HIS A 74 -7.85 -9.75 5.07
N VAL A 75 -7.77 -8.42 5.07
CA VAL A 75 -7.41 -7.64 6.25
C VAL A 75 -8.61 -6.85 6.79
N ASP A 76 -9.08 -5.85 6.06
CA ASP A 76 -10.03 -4.86 6.54
C ASP A 76 -11.42 -5.45 6.78
N ASN A 77 -11.93 -6.26 5.84
CA ASN A 77 -13.24 -6.95 5.99
C ASN A 77 -13.25 -7.90 7.20
N ASN A 78 -12.11 -8.52 7.50
CA ASN A 78 -11.98 -9.44 8.63
C ASN A 78 -11.85 -8.70 9.98
N ALA A 79 -11.29 -7.50 9.98
CA ALA A 79 -11.06 -6.70 11.19
C ALA A 79 -12.24 -5.78 11.54
N ALA A 80 -13.03 -5.35 10.55
CA ALA A 80 -14.19 -4.49 10.76
C ALA A 80 -15.17 -4.99 11.85
N PRO A 81 -15.66 -6.27 11.83
CA PRO A 81 -16.55 -6.76 12.89
C PRO A 81 -15.86 -6.86 14.25
N VAL A 82 -14.55 -7.19 14.27
CA VAL A 82 -13.77 -7.22 15.52
C VAL A 82 -13.69 -5.83 16.14
N TYR A 83 -13.47 -4.81 15.32
CA TYR A 83 -13.41 -3.43 15.79
C TYR A 83 -14.74 -2.96 16.40
N GLN A 84 -15.88 -3.31 15.79
CA GLN A 84 -17.19 -3.01 16.39
C GLN A 84 -17.35 -3.65 17.77
N LYS A 85 -16.87 -4.89 17.94
CA LYS A 85 -16.86 -5.57 19.24
C LYS A 85 -15.97 -4.88 20.26
N ILE A 86 -14.80 -4.38 19.85
CA ILE A 86 -13.90 -3.58 20.70
C ILE A 86 -14.62 -2.30 21.17
N LEU A 87 -15.27 -1.57 20.27
CA LEU A 87 -16.00 -0.35 20.61
C LEU A 87 -17.16 -0.61 21.58
N ALA A 88 -17.80 -1.77 21.48
CA ALA A 88 -18.82 -2.23 22.41
C ALA A 88 -18.25 -2.79 23.73
N GLN A 89 -16.93 -2.68 23.96
CA GLN A 89 -16.22 -3.24 25.12
C GLN A 89 -16.41 -4.75 25.28
N GLY A 90 -16.65 -5.45 24.17
CA GLY A 90 -16.81 -6.90 24.15
C GLY A 90 -15.48 -7.65 24.26
N GLN A 91 -15.52 -8.85 24.83
CA GLN A 91 -14.34 -9.71 24.94
C GLN A 91 -13.98 -10.34 23.59
N LEU A 92 -12.70 -10.24 23.20
CA LEU A 92 -12.21 -10.85 21.97
C LEU A 92 -11.74 -12.29 22.18
N SER A 93 -12.19 -13.19 21.31
CA SER A 93 -11.68 -14.55 21.17
C SER A 93 -10.23 -14.55 20.67
N PRO A 94 -9.48 -15.66 20.81
CA PRO A 94 -8.12 -15.77 20.27
C PRO A 94 -8.05 -15.47 18.76
N ASP A 95 -9.01 -15.94 17.97
CA ASP A 95 -9.06 -15.70 16.53
C ASP A 95 -9.37 -14.23 16.19
N GLU A 96 -10.32 -13.61 16.91
CA GLU A 96 -10.63 -12.18 16.76
C GLU A 96 -9.40 -11.32 17.08
N ARG A 97 -8.66 -11.66 18.14
CA ARG A 97 -7.38 -10.99 18.46
C ARG A 97 -6.37 -11.12 17.34
N ALA A 98 -6.22 -12.31 16.76
CA ALA A 98 -5.30 -12.53 15.64
C ALA A 98 -5.69 -11.71 14.41
N ARG A 99 -6.99 -11.62 14.07
CA ARG A 99 -7.49 -10.75 12.99
C ARG A 99 -7.20 -9.28 13.26
N TRP A 100 -7.39 -8.82 14.50
CA TRP A 100 -7.09 -7.44 14.89
C TRP A 100 -5.60 -7.12 14.80
N VAL A 101 -4.73 -8.01 15.29
CA VAL A 101 -3.27 -7.84 15.19
C VAL A 101 -2.82 -7.79 13.73
N ARG A 102 -3.35 -8.67 12.86
CA ARG A 102 -3.06 -8.62 11.42
C ARG A 102 -3.42 -7.27 10.81
N TYR A 103 -4.58 -6.72 11.18
CA TYR A 103 -4.98 -5.38 10.75
C TYR A 103 -4.02 -4.30 11.22
N LEU A 104 -3.64 -4.29 12.51
CA LEU A 104 -2.67 -3.31 13.04
C LEU A 104 -1.32 -3.39 12.33
N MET A 105 -0.85 -4.60 12.02
CA MET A 105 0.40 -4.79 11.28
C MET A 105 0.30 -4.33 9.83
N ALA A 106 -0.77 -4.71 9.14
CA ALA A 106 -1.04 -4.28 7.77
C ALA A 106 -1.15 -2.74 7.68
N GLN A 107 -1.81 -2.12 8.65
CA GLN A 107 -1.97 -0.67 8.76
C GLN A 107 -0.61 0.05 8.83
N ARG A 108 0.37 -0.51 9.55
CA ARG A 108 1.74 0.02 9.58
C ARG A 108 2.46 -0.16 8.24
N ALA A 109 2.28 -1.31 7.60
CA ALA A 109 2.95 -1.67 6.35
C ALA A 109 2.49 -0.82 5.15
N ARG A 110 1.26 -0.30 5.16
CA ARG A 110 0.67 0.43 4.03
C ARG A 110 0.70 1.95 4.14
N THR A 111 1.44 2.51 5.10
CA THR A 111 1.60 3.97 5.18
C THR A 111 2.41 4.50 3.99
N PRO A 112 2.16 5.73 3.51
CA PRO A 112 2.90 6.30 2.39
C PRO A 112 4.42 6.22 2.57
N ASP A 113 4.92 6.59 3.75
CA ASP A 113 6.35 6.54 4.06
C ASP A 113 6.92 5.12 4.01
N MET A 114 6.19 4.13 4.52
CA MET A 114 6.63 2.73 4.49
C MET A 114 6.62 2.17 3.06
N VAL A 115 5.58 2.46 2.28
CA VAL A 115 5.51 2.03 0.88
C VAL A 115 6.63 2.66 0.08
N LYS A 116 6.89 3.97 0.28
CA LYS A 116 8.04 4.64 -0.33
C LYS A 116 9.35 3.99 0.09
N HIS A 117 9.55 3.73 1.39
CA HIS A 117 10.76 3.09 1.89
C HIS A 117 11.02 1.72 1.26
N VAL A 118 9.97 0.90 1.12
CA VAL A 118 10.06 -0.41 0.45
C VAL A 118 10.40 -0.26 -1.03
N LYS A 119 9.77 0.68 -1.74
CA LYS A 119 10.10 0.97 -3.14
C LYS A 119 11.56 1.39 -3.30
N ASP A 120 12.01 2.38 -2.53
CA ASP A 120 13.39 2.85 -2.56
C ASP A 120 14.39 1.72 -2.21
N MET A 121 14.03 0.80 -1.31
CA MET A 121 14.86 -0.35 -0.95
C MET A 121 14.94 -1.38 -2.07
N VAL A 122 13.82 -1.66 -2.76
CA VAL A 122 13.79 -2.54 -3.93
C VAL A 122 14.63 -1.94 -5.05
N ASP A 123 14.45 -0.65 -5.36
CA ASP A 123 15.19 0.03 -6.42
C ASP A 123 16.71 -0.04 -6.18
N ARG A 124 17.14 0.28 -4.95
CA ARG A 124 18.56 0.13 -4.56
C ARG A 124 19.06 -1.31 -4.69
N GLY A 125 18.27 -2.28 -4.22
CA GLY A 125 18.63 -3.69 -4.30
C GLY A 125 18.77 -4.18 -5.75
N ILE A 126 17.91 -3.73 -6.66
CA ILE A 126 18.02 -4.08 -8.08
C ILE A 126 19.30 -3.46 -8.68
N HIS A 127 19.59 -2.19 -8.39
CA HIS A 127 20.85 -1.56 -8.83
C HIS A 127 22.09 -2.32 -8.31
N GLU A 128 22.13 -2.64 -7.02
CA GLU A 128 23.23 -3.39 -6.42
C GLU A 128 23.41 -4.77 -7.07
N LEU A 129 22.31 -5.48 -7.33
CA LEU A 129 22.34 -6.78 -8.02
C LEU A 129 22.83 -6.64 -9.47
N CYS A 130 22.43 -5.58 -10.17
CA CYS A 130 22.88 -5.33 -11.54
C CYS A 130 24.39 -5.09 -11.59
N GLU A 131 24.93 -4.29 -10.66
CA GLU A 131 26.38 -4.05 -10.53
C GLU A 131 27.13 -5.34 -10.19
N GLU A 132 26.68 -6.08 -9.17
CA GLU A 132 27.33 -7.33 -8.74
C GLU A 132 27.39 -8.37 -9.86
N HIS A 133 26.36 -8.46 -10.69
CA HIS A 133 26.24 -9.48 -11.74
C HIS A 133 26.66 -8.99 -13.12
N ASN A 134 27.13 -7.74 -13.28
CA ASN A 134 27.43 -7.17 -14.59
C ASN A 134 28.52 -7.97 -15.33
N ASP A 135 29.61 -8.34 -14.66
CA ASP A 135 30.70 -9.10 -15.29
C ASP A 135 30.22 -10.46 -15.83
N ARG A 136 29.41 -11.17 -15.02
CA ARG A 136 28.79 -12.44 -15.41
C ARG A 136 27.87 -12.24 -16.61
N TYR A 137 27.12 -11.14 -16.65
CA TYR A 137 26.29 -10.79 -17.78
C TYR A 137 27.12 -10.49 -19.03
N GLN A 138 28.20 -9.72 -18.94
CA GLN A 138 29.07 -9.41 -20.08
C GLN A 138 29.67 -10.69 -20.69
N ILE A 139 30.08 -11.65 -19.85
CA ILE A 139 30.55 -12.96 -20.32
C ILE A 139 29.42 -13.72 -21.04
N ALA A 140 28.22 -13.76 -20.47
CA ALA A 140 27.08 -14.43 -21.10
C ALA A 140 26.69 -13.76 -22.44
N ARG A 141 26.73 -12.43 -22.48
CA ARG A 141 26.43 -11.62 -23.66
C ARG A 141 27.42 -11.83 -24.79
N ALA A 142 28.72 -11.86 -24.51
CA ALA A 142 29.75 -12.13 -25.52
C ALA A 142 29.57 -13.51 -26.19
N ASN A 143 28.96 -14.47 -25.48
CA ASN A 143 28.68 -15.81 -25.97
C ASN A 143 27.25 -16.00 -26.50
N SER A 144 26.44 -14.94 -26.55
CA SER A 144 25.08 -14.97 -27.05
C SER A 144 25.04 -15.03 -28.58
N LYS A 145 24.07 -15.76 -29.14
CA LYS A 145 23.82 -15.81 -30.59
C LYS A 145 22.95 -14.65 -31.11
N GLY A 146 22.39 -13.84 -30.21
CA GLY A 146 21.47 -12.74 -30.55
C GLY A 146 21.81 -11.45 -29.81
N PRO A 147 21.27 -10.30 -30.27
CA PRO A 147 21.50 -9.02 -29.62
C PRO A 147 20.89 -9.06 -28.21
N LEU A 148 21.71 -8.73 -27.22
CA LEU A 148 21.30 -8.48 -25.85
C LEU A 148 21.65 -7.03 -25.47
N PRO A 149 20.89 -6.40 -24.55
CA PRO A 149 21.19 -5.08 -24.00
C PRO A 149 22.65 -4.90 -23.59
N ALA A 150 23.18 -3.68 -23.63
CA ALA A 150 24.60 -3.44 -23.35
C ALA A 150 24.97 -3.72 -21.90
N THR A 151 24.03 -3.50 -20.96
CA THR A 151 24.20 -3.78 -19.53
C THR A 151 23.00 -4.52 -18.94
N VAL A 152 23.13 -5.04 -17.72
CA VAL A 152 21.99 -5.62 -16.98
C VAL A 152 20.95 -4.55 -16.64
N HIS A 153 21.36 -3.29 -16.42
CA HIS A 153 20.45 -2.18 -16.10
C HIS A 153 19.39 -1.95 -17.19
N GLU A 154 19.80 -2.07 -18.47
CA GLU A 154 18.89 -1.94 -19.61
C GLU A 154 17.82 -3.04 -19.68
N TRP A 155 17.96 -4.16 -18.97
CA TRP A 155 16.88 -5.16 -18.85
C TRP A 155 15.76 -4.73 -17.90
N PHE A 156 16.07 -3.84 -16.97
CA PHE A 156 15.17 -3.38 -15.92
C PHE A 156 14.68 -1.95 -16.15
N ASP A 157 14.98 -1.36 -17.33
CA ASP A 157 14.71 0.05 -17.65
C ASP A 157 15.24 1.03 -16.58
N LEU A 158 16.39 0.69 -15.97
CA LEU A 158 17.10 1.47 -14.94
C LEU A 158 18.17 2.41 -15.51
#